data_AF-A0A1Z3N685-F1
#
_entry.id   AF-A0A1Z3N685-F1
#
_cell.length_a   1.000
_cell.length_b   1.000
_cell.length_c   1.000
_cell.angle_alpha   90.00
_cell.angle_beta   90.00
_cell.angle_gamma   90.00
#
_symmetry.space_group_name_H-M   'P 1'
#
loop_
_entity.id
_entity.type
_entity.pdbx_description
1 polymer ?
#
loop_
_entity_poly.entity_id
_entity_poly.type
_entity_poly.pdbx_seq_one_letter_code
_entity_poly.pdbx_strand_id
1 'polypeptide(L)'
;MKTLKSELQKQPALWIVGVILSLEHLLTVFFWLSERPLLLILSPSTPSVCWPLFSQCDAFKPGPELLQMLLGTYAVLAVISSALWALKKKPQWAVGLLWALLLFKLGFILLDYRLTGNYHYIPTLITFAFLLIPDRARSLPMAFFVLYFTAGLLKLNSQWLSGSAINERLLPALFTELGVWYVLVLELGLIFLLFAKNNRWFYFVFSQLVIFHLYSWHLTRFFYPSVMLLLLGTLLITRPLVSDWSIKATFQKVFALRSAVILTVIFLALQLPQYYLPGDAALTGEGRMYALIMYDGRVQCEPHVTLWKKDQSKETVPLTPPWLMTRTACDPLVYMRLAEHLCQWSAKDSSILQADLTVPVRYQGESQWQPLVAATNVCKKPLTYSSFFPNSWIAKFQKDFQINGSK
;
A
#
# COMPACT_ATOMS: atom_id res chain seq x y z
N MET A 1 -12.86 -0.61 -24.46
CA MET A 1 -13.91 0.46 -24.49
C MET A 1 -15.27 0.02 -25.04
N LYS A 2 -15.35 -0.67 -26.21
CA LYS A 2 -16.65 -1.07 -26.80
C LYS A 2 -17.52 -1.92 -25.85
N THR A 3 -16.90 -2.84 -25.10
CA THR A 3 -17.57 -3.70 -24.11
C THR A 3 -18.17 -2.90 -22.94
N LEU A 4 -17.38 -2.03 -22.30
CA LEU A 4 -17.83 -1.18 -21.19
C LEU A 4 -19.02 -0.29 -21.57
N LYS A 5 -18.99 0.34 -22.75
CA LYS A 5 -20.12 1.17 -23.22
C LYS A 5 -21.40 0.35 -23.33
N SER A 6 -21.32 -0.86 -23.90
CA SER A 6 -22.49 -1.74 -24.01
C SER A 6 -23.00 -2.19 -22.64
N GLU A 7 -22.10 -2.51 -21.71
CA GLU A 7 -22.48 -2.88 -20.33
C GLU A 7 -23.15 -1.70 -19.60
N LEU A 8 -22.65 -0.47 -19.74
CA LEU A 8 -23.25 0.72 -19.12
C LEU A 8 -24.67 1.03 -19.65
N GLN A 9 -24.95 0.67 -20.91
CA GLN A 9 -26.28 0.79 -21.50
C GLN A 9 -27.23 -0.28 -20.97
N LYS A 10 -26.74 -1.53 -20.83
CA LYS A 10 -27.53 -2.66 -20.33
C LYS A 10 -27.73 -2.62 -18.81
N GLN A 11 -26.76 -2.10 -18.07
CA GLN A 11 -26.73 -2.08 -16.60
C GLN A 11 -26.41 -0.66 -16.10
N PRO A 12 -27.40 0.25 -16.06
CA PRO A 12 -27.18 1.65 -15.69
C PRO A 12 -26.65 1.87 -14.27
N ALA A 13 -26.76 0.88 -13.38
CA ALA A 13 -26.20 0.96 -12.03
C ALA A 13 -24.66 1.02 -12.03
N LEU A 14 -23.99 0.49 -13.06
CA LEU A 14 -22.54 0.55 -13.20
C LEU A 14 -22.00 1.99 -13.33
N TRP A 15 -22.84 2.96 -13.69
CA TRP A 15 -22.46 4.38 -13.64
C TRP A 15 -22.10 4.84 -12.23
N ILE A 16 -22.77 4.30 -11.21
CA ILE A 16 -22.51 4.63 -9.80
C ILE A 16 -21.14 4.06 -9.37
N VAL A 17 -20.73 2.91 -9.90
CA VAL A 17 -19.36 2.40 -9.70
C VAL A 17 -18.33 3.40 -10.23
N GLY A 18 -18.56 3.97 -11.42
CA GLY A 18 -17.71 5.02 -11.95
C GLY A 18 -17.62 6.25 -11.05
N VAL A 19 -18.75 6.69 -10.48
CA VAL A 19 -18.76 7.78 -9.47
C VAL A 19 -17.90 7.41 -8.26
N ILE A 20 -18.08 6.21 -7.70
CA ILE A 20 -17.31 5.71 -6.55
C ILE A 20 -15.80 5.75 -6.84
N LEU A 21 -15.37 5.24 -8.00
CA LEU A 21 -13.96 5.20 -8.38
C LEU A 21 -13.39 6.60 -8.62
N SER A 22 -14.18 7.53 -9.17
CA SER A 22 -13.76 8.93 -9.32
C SER A 22 -13.67 9.66 -7.97
N LEU A 23 -14.57 9.41 -7.03
CA LEU A 23 -14.53 9.97 -5.67
C LEU A 23 -13.31 9.47 -4.87
N GLU A 24 -12.84 8.26 -5.15
CA GLU A 24 -11.61 7.71 -4.56
C GLU A 24 -10.38 8.59 -4.84
N HIS A 25 -10.34 9.22 -6.02
CA HIS A 25 -9.29 10.18 -6.35
C HIS A 25 -9.37 11.47 -5.51
N LEU A 26 -10.56 11.91 -5.12
CA LEU A 26 -10.72 13.02 -4.16
C LEU A 26 -10.27 12.63 -2.76
N LEU A 27 -10.56 11.41 -2.31
CA LEU A 27 -10.01 10.89 -1.05
C LEU A 27 -8.48 10.83 -1.10
N THR A 28 -7.91 10.44 -2.24
CA THR A 28 -6.46 10.45 -2.47
C THR A 28 -5.88 11.86 -2.38
N VAL A 29 -6.53 12.88 -2.94
CA VAL A 29 -6.13 14.29 -2.78
C VAL A 29 -6.16 14.70 -1.30
N PHE A 30 -7.24 14.40 -0.60
CA PHE A 30 -7.37 14.75 0.82
C PHE A 30 -6.26 14.09 1.66
N PHE A 31 -5.95 12.82 1.39
CA PHE A 31 -4.83 12.11 2.01
C PHE A 31 -3.48 12.80 1.75
N TRP A 32 -3.23 13.25 0.52
CA TRP A 32 -2.01 13.98 0.16
C TRP A 32 -1.94 15.41 0.69
N LEU A 33 -3.06 15.98 1.13
CA LEU A 33 -3.08 17.26 1.82
C LEU A 33 -2.95 17.13 3.34
N SER A 34 -3.40 16.01 3.91
CA SER A 34 -3.48 15.80 5.37
C SER A 34 -2.41 14.86 5.91
N GLU A 35 -2.50 13.56 5.61
CA GLU A 35 -1.64 12.53 6.21
C GLU A 35 -0.30 12.32 5.47
N ARG A 36 -0.21 12.73 4.20
CA ARG A 36 0.99 12.62 3.37
C ARG A 36 1.21 13.94 2.63
N PRO A 37 1.66 15.01 3.31
CA PRO A 37 1.74 16.35 2.73
C PRO A 37 2.64 16.33 1.49
N LEU A 38 2.01 16.19 0.32
CA LEU A 38 2.68 15.91 -0.94
C LEU A 38 3.58 17.08 -1.34
N LEU A 39 3.15 18.31 -1.03
CA LEU A 39 3.94 19.52 -1.21
C LEU A 39 5.23 19.52 -0.39
N LEU A 40 5.22 18.95 0.82
CA LEU A 40 6.41 18.83 1.67
C LEU A 40 7.34 17.71 1.17
N ILE A 41 6.77 16.55 0.86
CA ILE A 41 7.52 15.36 0.41
C ILE A 41 8.25 15.63 -0.92
N LEU A 42 7.58 16.30 -1.85
CA LEU A 42 8.12 16.64 -3.17
C LEU A 42 8.76 18.03 -3.21
N SER A 43 8.89 18.73 -2.08
CA SER A 43 9.62 20.00 -2.00
C SER A 43 11.07 19.82 -2.47
N PRO A 44 11.66 20.80 -3.18
CA PRO A 44 13.08 20.80 -3.51
C PRO A 44 14.00 20.72 -2.28
N SER A 45 13.53 21.16 -1.12
CA SER A 45 14.28 21.08 0.15
C SER A 45 14.26 19.69 0.80
N THR A 46 13.42 18.78 0.31
CA THR A 46 13.27 17.44 0.85
C THR A 46 13.96 16.43 -0.05
N PRO A 47 14.92 15.62 0.46
CA PRO A 47 15.58 14.60 -0.34
C PRO A 47 14.58 13.66 -1.01
N SER A 48 14.86 13.28 -2.26
CA SER A 48 14.03 12.34 -3.01
C SER A 48 14.26 10.92 -2.51
N VAL A 49 13.19 10.19 -2.25
CA VAL A 49 13.28 8.74 -2.01
C VAL A 49 12.76 8.04 -3.25
N CYS A 50 13.67 7.71 -4.16
CA CYS A 50 13.31 7.11 -5.43
C CYS A 50 13.05 5.61 -5.32
N TRP A 51 12.13 5.13 -6.14
CA TRP A 51 11.90 3.70 -6.33
C TRP A 51 13.18 3.02 -6.83
N PRO A 52 13.49 1.78 -6.42
CA PRO A 52 14.70 1.10 -6.89
C PRO A 52 14.75 0.94 -8.43
N LEU A 53 13.60 0.68 -9.05
CA LEU A 53 13.46 0.55 -10.51
C LEU A 53 13.32 1.91 -11.24
N PHE A 54 13.24 3.01 -10.51
CA PHE A 54 13.15 4.37 -11.05
C PHE A 54 13.99 5.31 -10.19
N SER A 55 15.30 5.07 -10.18
CA SER A 55 16.26 5.69 -9.25
C SER A 55 16.53 7.17 -9.52
N GLN A 56 16.03 7.73 -10.63
CA GLN A 56 16.23 9.12 -11.06
C GLN A 56 14.97 9.97 -10.88
N CYS A 57 14.12 9.64 -9.91
CA CYS A 57 12.86 10.35 -9.67
C CYS A 57 13.03 11.84 -9.33
N ASP A 58 14.21 12.21 -8.79
CA ASP A 58 14.61 13.57 -8.46
C ASP A 58 14.65 14.49 -9.68
N ALA A 59 15.12 13.99 -10.82
CA ALA A 59 15.16 14.74 -12.08
C ALA A 59 13.77 15.14 -12.60
N PHE A 60 12.72 14.48 -12.12
CA PHE A 60 11.33 14.72 -12.53
C PHE A 60 10.51 15.48 -11.50
N LYS A 61 11.10 15.87 -10.36
CA LYS A 61 10.38 16.63 -9.33
C LYS A 61 9.99 18.01 -9.87
N PRO A 62 8.69 18.33 -9.93
CA PRO A 62 8.26 19.66 -10.36
C PRO A 62 8.61 20.71 -9.29
N GLY A 63 8.78 21.95 -9.73
CA GLY A 63 8.89 23.08 -8.80
C GLY A 63 7.61 23.26 -7.95
N PRO A 64 7.67 23.97 -6.81
CA PRO A 64 6.54 24.07 -5.86
C PRO A 64 5.24 24.60 -6.48
N GLU A 65 5.33 25.61 -7.34
CA GLU A 65 4.16 26.21 -8.01
C GLU A 65 3.51 25.22 -8.99
N LEU A 66 4.33 24.57 -9.84
CA LEU A 66 3.84 23.55 -10.75
C LEU A 66 3.23 22.38 -9.99
N LEU A 67 3.83 21.97 -8.87
CA LEU A 67 3.30 20.92 -8.03
C LEU A 67 1.91 21.24 -7.47
N GLN A 68 1.72 22.46 -6.97
CA GLN A 68 0.40 22.93 -6.51
C GLN A 68 -0.61 22.97 -7.65
N MET A 69 -0.22 23.47 -8.83
CA MET A 69 -1.07 23.48 -10.02
C MET A 69 -1.46 22.06 -10.46
N LEU A 70 -0.53 21.12 -10.44
CA LEU A 70 -0.78 19.71 -10.79
C LEU A 70 -1.74 19.05 -9.80
N LEU A 71 -1.55 19.27 -8.49
CA LEU A 71 -2.44 18.74 -7.46
C LEU A 71 -3.85 19.35 -7.55
N GLY A 72 -3.95 20.67 -7.76
CA GLY A 72 -5.23 21.35 -7.96
C GLY A 72 -5.94 20.88 -9.23
N THR A 73 -5.21 20.74 -10.34
CA THR A 73 -5.74 20.18 -11.59
C THR A 73 -6.25 18.76 -11.37
N TYR A 74 -5.48 17.92 -10.69
CA TYR A 74 -5.88 16.55 -10.37
C TYR A 74 -7.18 16.50 -9.56
N ALA A 75 -7.34 17.36 -8.55
CA ALA A 75 -8.57 17.47 -7.77
C ALA A 75 -9.77 17.91 -8.62
N VAL A 76 -9.60 18.95 -9.46
CA VAL A 76 -10.64 19.44 -10.38
C VAL A 76 -11.05 18.35 -11.37
N LEU A 77 -10.10 17.64 -11.96
CA LEU A 77 -10.37 16.51 -12.86
C LEU A 77 -11.14 15.39 -12.16
N ALA A 78 -10.88 15.13 -10.87
CA ALA A 78 -11.62 14.13 -10.10
C ALA A 78 -13.08 14.54 -9.87
N VAL A 79 -13.35 15.83 -9.59
CA VAL A 79 -14.71 16.38 -9.51
C VAL A 79 -15.42 16.25 -10.86
N ILE A 80 -14.78 16.69 -11.96
CA ILE A 80 -15.36 16.62 -13.31
C ILE A 80 -15.65 15.17 -13.69
N SER A 81 -14.75 14.24 -13.40
CA SER A 81 -14.93 12.81 -13.63
C SER A 81 -16.16 12.28 -12.90
N SER A 82 -16.27 12.58 -11.60
CA SER A 82 -17.41 12.19 -10.78
C SER A 82 -18.73 12.74 -11.34
N ALA A 83 -18.73 14.00 -11.77
CA ALA A 83 -19.91 14.63 -12.40
C ALA A 83 -20.27 13.97 -13.74
N LEU A 84 -19.30 13.65 -14.61
CA LEU A 84 -19.54 12.97 -15.88
C LEU A 84 -20.17 11.59 -15.66
N TRP A 85 -19.68 10.82 -14.68
CA TRP A 85 -20.27 9.54 -14.31
C TRP A 85 -21.69 9.70 -13.73
N ALA A 86 -21.91 10.68 -12.85
CA ALA A 86 -23.21 10.93 -12.23
C ALA A 86 -24.27 11.37 -13.25
N LEU A 87 -23.88 12.21 -14.22
CA LEU A 87 -24.77 12.69 -15.29
C LEU A 87 -25.10 11.62 -16.34
N LYS A 88 -24.37 10.49 -16.35
CA LYS A 88 -24.56 9.36 -17.29
C LYS A 88 -24.47 9.77 -18.76
N LYS A 89 -23.74 10.84 -19.05
CA LYS A 89 -23.55 11.40 -20.39
C LYS A 89 -22.13 11.14 -20.87
N LYS A 90 -21.97 10.94 -22.19
CA LYS A 90 -20.66 10.86 -22.85
C LYS A 90 -19.71 9.82 -22.21
N PRO A 91 -20.03 8.51 -22.22
CA PRO A 91 -19.25 7.47 -21.53
C PRO A 91 -17.77 7.43 -21.93
N GLN A 92 -17.44 7.81 -23.16
CA GLN A 92 -16.05 7.87 -23.63
C GLN A 92 -15.20 8.87 -22.82
N TRP A 93 -15.77 10.04 -22.50
CA TRP A 93 -15.10 11.08 -21.73
C TRP A 93 -14.97 10.70 -20.26
N ALA A 94 -16.03 10.13 -19.67
CA ALA A 94 -15.99 9.64 -18.28
C ALA A 94 -14.91 8.56 -18.09
N VAL A 95 -14.82 7.60 -19.02
CA VAL A 95 -13.81 6.54 -19.02
C VAL A 95 -12.41 7.09 -19.28
N GLY A 96 -12.25 7.97 -20.27
CA GLY A 96 -10.96 8.58 -20.58
C GLY A 96 -10.42 9.41 -19.41
N LEU A 97 -11.29 10.14 -18.72
CA LEU A 97 -10.91 10.94 -17.57
C LEU A 97 -10.56 10.07 -16.35
N LEU A 98 -11.25 8.94 -16.12
CA LEU A 98 -10.87 7.99 -15.09
C LEU A 98 -9.49 7.37 -15.36
N TRP A 99 -9.16 7.06 -16.62
CA TRP A 99 -7.81 6.67 -17.02
C TRP A 99 -6.77 7.76 -16.74
N ALA A 100 -7.08 9.02 -17.11
CA ALA A 100 -6.18 10.14 -16.84
C ALA A 100 -5.92 10.34 -15.35
N LEU A 101 -6.95 10.23 -14.50
CA LEU A 101 -6.80 10.30 -13.04
C LEU A 101 -5.94 9.16 -12.48
N LEU A 102 -6.10 7.95 -13.01
CA LEU A 102 -5.27 6.82 -12.64
C LEU A 102 -3.80 7.06 -13.00
N LEU A 103 -3.53 7.56 -14.21
CA LEU A 103 -2.17 7.89 -14.65
C LEU A 103 -1.56 9.04 -13.85
N PHE A 104 -2.33 10.09 -13.53
CA PHE A 104 -1.89 11.17 -12.64
C PHE A 104 -1.51 10.63 -11.26
N LYS A 105 -2.35 9.75 -10.68
CA LYS A 105 -2.09 9.14 -9.38
C LYS A 105 -0.77 8.37 -9.38
N LEU A 106 -0.58 7.52 -10.39
CA LEU A 106 0.64 6.73 -10.55
C LEU A 106 1.85 7.64 -10.80
N GLY A 107 1.70 8.71 -11.56
CA GLY A 107 2.74 9.73 -11.78
C GLY A 107 3.23 10.33 -10.46
N PHE A 108 2.32 10.81 -9.60
CA PHE A 108 2.70 11.31 -8.28
C PHE A 108 3.41 10.24 -7.43
N ILE A 109 2.90 9.01 -7.39
CA ILE A 109 3.51 7.92 -6.63
C ILE A 109 4.92 7.60 -7.16
N LEU A 110 5.16 7.68 -8.47
CA LEU A 110 6.48 7.44 -9.07
C LEU A 110 7.50 8.54 -8.75
N LEU A 111 7.06 9.78 -8.48
CA LEU A 111 7.96 10.88 -8.12
C LEU A 111 8.63 10.68 -6.76
N ASP A 112 8.00 9.94 -5.84
CA ASP A 112 8.62 9.59 -4.55
C ASP A 112 7.98 8.36 -3.93
N TYR A 113 8.82 7.38 -3.55
CA TYR A 113 8.41 6.14 -2.90
C TYR A 113 7.54 6.38 -1.66
N ARG A 114 7.76 7.46 -0.91
CA ARG A 114 6.99 7.75 0.33
C ARG A 114 5.53 8.11 0.07
N LEU A 115 5.19 8.49 -1.16
CA LEU A 115 3.81 8.70 -1.59
C LEU A 115 3.08 7.37 -1.84
N THR A 116 3.80 6.25 -1.80
CA THR A 116 3.16 4.93 -1.79
C THR A 116 2.47 4.66 -0.46
N GLY A 117 1.29 4.09 -0.56
CA GLY A 117 0.61 3.40 0.51
C GLY A 117 -0.03 2.17 -0.09
N ASN A 118 0.03 1.03 0.60
CA ASN A 118 -0.73 -0.16 0.18
C ASN A 118 -2.23 0.13 0.09
N TYR A 119 -2.68 1.18 0.76
CA TYR A 119 -4.02 1.75 0.65
C TYR A 119 -4.36 2.23 -0.76
N HIS A 120 -3.40 2.73 -1.54
CA HIS A 120 -3.61 3.14 -2.93
C HIS A 120 -3.59 1.96 -3.91
N TYR A 121 -3.04 0.81 -3.49
CA TYR A 121 -2.98 -0.41 -4.30
C TYR A 121 -4.38 -0.95 -4.59
N ILE A 122 -5.23 -1.02 -3.55
CA ILE A 122 -6.60 -1.56 -3.63
C ILE A 122 -7.48 -0.79 -4.64
N PRO A 123 -7.71 0.52 -4.50
CA PRO A 123 -8.55 1.26 -5.43
C PRO A 123 -7.98 1.27 -6.86
N THR A 124 -6.65 1.24 -7.00
CA THR A 124 -5.98 1.07 -8.29
C THR A 124 -6.36 -0.26 -8.94
N LEU A 125 -6.28 -1.38 -8.20
CA LEU A 125 -6.64 -2.70 -8.71
C LEU A 125 -8.13 -2.79 -9.07
N ILE A 126 -9.02 -2.28 -8.21
CA ILE A 126 -10.47 -2.26 -8.49
C ILE A 126 -10.77 -1.40 -9.71
N THR A 127 -10.08 -0.26 -9.87
CA THR A 127 -10.22 0.60 -11.06
C THR A 127 -9.74 -0.12 -12.32
N PHE A 128 -8.60 -0.82 -12.28
CA PHE A 128 -8.15 -1.66 -13.39
C PHE A 128 -9.15 -2.76 -13.72
N ALA A 129 -9.69 -3.46 -12.72
CA ALA A 129 -10.71 -4.48 -12.92
C ALA A 129 -11.95 -3.90 -13.62
N PHE A 130 -12.43 -2.74 -13.18
CA PHE A 130 -13.54 -2.02 -13.80
C PHE A 130 -13.24 -1.62 -15.26
N LEU A 131 -12.05 -1.10 -15.53
CA LEU A 131 -11.71 -0.59 -16.86
C LEU A 131 -11.40 -1.71 -17.87
N LEU A 132 -10.76 -2.79 -17.42
CA LEU A 132 -10.14 -3.80 -18.29
C LEU A 132 -10.91 -5.12 -18.37
N ILE A 133 -11.69 -5.50 -17.35
CA ILE A 133 -12.35 -6.81 -17.30
C ILE A 133 -13.83 -6.65 -17.70
N PRO A 134 -14.29 -7.33 -18.77
CA PRO A 134 -15.71 -7.43 -19.10
C PRO A 134 -16.55 -8.06 -17.98
N ASP A 135 -17.87 -7.98 -18.08
CA ASP A 135 -18.80 -8.55 -17.09
C ASP A 135 -18.55 -8.00 -15.68
N ARG A 136 -18.54 -6.67 -15.57
CA ARG A 136 -18.18 -5.91 -14.35
C ARG A 136 -18.98 -6.29 -13.12
N ALA A 137 -20.24 -6.68 -13.32
CA ALA A 137 -21.09 -7.17 -12.26
C ALA A 137 -20.50 -8.39 -11.55
N ARG A 138 -19.79 -9.28 -12.27
CA ARG A 138 -19.10 -10.44 -11.70
C ARG A 138 -17.63 -10.19 -11.39
N SER A 139 -16.93 -9.45 -12.25
CA SER A 139 -15.48 -9.26 -12.11
C SER A 139 -15.09 -8.36 -10.93
N LEU A 140 -15.93 -7.39 -10.55
CA LEU A 140 -15.66 -6.55 -9.38
C LEU A 140 -15.73 -7.32 -8.07
N PRO A 141 -16.81 -8.06 -7.73
CA PRO A 141 -16.81 -8.95 -6.57
C PRO A 141 -15.68 -9.97 -6.58
N MET A 142 -15.27 -10.45 -7.76
CA MET A 142 -14.09 -11.33 -7.88
C MET A 142 -12.79 -10.61 -7.50
N ALA A 143 -12.60 -9.36 -7.92
CA ALA A 143 -11.42 -8.59 -7.53
C ALA A 143 -11.37 -8.37 -6.00
N PHE A 144 -12.50 -8.10 -5.35
CA PHE A 144 -12.57 -8.06 -3.88
C PHE A 144 -12.25 -9.41 -3.25
N PHE A 145 -12.80 -10.51 -3.78
CA PHE A 145 -12.47 -11.85 -3.30
C PHE A 145 -10.97 -12.10 -3.36
N VAL A 146 -10.33 -11.84 -4.51
CA VAL A 146 -8.88 -12.02 -4.69
C VAL A 146 -8.10 -11.16 -3.70
N LEU A 147 -8.49 -9.90 -3.52
CA LEU A 147 -7.86 -8.98 -2.56
C LEU A 147 -7.96 -9.48 -1.13
N TYR A 148 -9.17 -9.75 -0.63
CA TYR A 148 -9.38 -10.17 0.76
C TYR A 148 -8.79 -11.55 1.03
N PHE A 149 -9.01 -12.51 0.13
CA PHE A 149 -8.46 -13.85 0.29
C PHE A 149 -6.94 -13.81 0.36
N THR A 150 -6.29 -13.04 -0.53
CA THR A 150 -4.85 -12.89 -0.51
C THR A 150 -4.37 -12.10 0.71
N ALA A 151 -5.10 -11.06 1.14
CA ALA A 151 -4.83 -10.35 2.37
C ALA A 151 -4.92 -11.26 3.61
N GLY A 152 -5.81 -12.27 3.60
CA GLY A 152 -5.90 -13.31 4.62
C GLY A 152 -4.70 -14.25 4.58
N LEU A 153 -4.25 -14.65 3.38
CA LEU A 153 -3.03 -15.47 3.23
C LEU A 153 -1.80 -14.74 3.77
N LEU A 154 -1.65 -13.43 3.50
CA LEU A 154 -0.56 -12.62 4.03
C LEU A 154 -0.54 -12.56 5.57
N LYS A 155 -1.70 -12.77 6.21
CA LYS A 155 -1.87 -12.82 7.66
C LYS A 155 -1.61 -14.20 8.27
N LEU A 156 -1.31 -15.22 7.46
CA LEU A 156 -0.88 -16.53 7.97
C LEU A 156 0.60 -16.50 8.35
N ASN A 157 0.95 -15.60 9.26
CA ASN A 157 2.29 -15.46 9.82
C ASN A 157 2.23 -15.39 11.35
N SER A 158 3.36 -15.69 12.01
CA SER A 158 3.43 -15.78 13.47
C SER A 158 3.07 -14.48 14.17
N GLN A 159 3.39 -13.32 13.59
CA GLN A 159 3.10 -12.02 14.20
C GLN A 159 1.60 -11.73 14.22
N TRP A 160 0.89 -12.05 13.14
CA TRP A 160 -0.57 -11.91 13.11
C TRP A 160 -1.27 -12.94 14.00
N LEU A 161 -0.88 -14.22 13.89
CA LEU A 161 -1.52 -15.32 14.64
C LEU A 161 -1.34 -15.18 16.16
N SER A 162 -0.25 -14.57 16.60
CA SER A 162 -0.02 -14.24 18.03
C SER A 162 -0.71 -12.95 18.48
N GLY A 163 -1.34 -12.20 17.58
CA GLY A 163 -1.89 -10.87 17.86
C GLY A 163 -0.84 -9.78 18.08
N SER A 164 0.45 -10.09 17.99
CA SER A 164 1.55 -9.11 18.16
C SER A 164 1.61 -8.06 17.04
N ALA A 165 0.94 -8.31 15.92
CA ALA A 165 0.71 -7.32 14.88
C ALA A 165 -0.27 -6.19 15.31
N ILE A 166 -1.13 -6.42 16.31
CA ILE A 166 -2.17 -5.47 16.76
C ILE A 166 -1.83 -4.90 18.15
N ASN A 167 -1.23 -3.71 18.15
CA ASN A 167 -0.68 -3.09 19.37
C ASN A 167 -1.52 -1.95 19.94
N GLU A 168 -2.39 -1.31 19.16
CA GLU A 168 -3.38 -0.37 19.69
C GLU A 168 -4.64 -1.14 20.10
N ARG A 169 -4.72 -1.38 21.41
CA ARG A 169 -5.79 -2.15 22.01
C ARG A 169 -6.83 -1.18 22.55
N LEU A 170 -7.88 -0.96 21.76
CA LEU A 170 -9.10 -0.39 22.31
C LEU A 170 -9.80 -1.39 23.25
N LEU A 171 -9.59 -2.69 23.00
CA LEU A 171 -10.20 -3.80 23.71
C LEU A 171 -9.17 -4.62 24.49
N PRO A 172 -9.59 -5.34 25.55
CA PRO A 172 -8.72 -6.27 26.26
C PRO A 172 -8.01 -7.29 25.35
N ALA A 173 -6.87 -7.82 25.82
CA ALA A 173 -6.01 -8.73 25.05
C ALA A 173 -6.77 -9.91 24.43
N LEU A 174 -7.65 -10.55 25.20
CA LEU A 174 -8.48 -11.66 24.74
C LEU A 174 -9.33 -11.31 23.51
N PHE A 175 -9.95 -10.13 23.47
CA PHE A 175 -10.75 -9.70 22.32
C PHE A 175 -9.88 -9.35 21.11
N THR A 176 -8.65 -8.91 21.34
CA THR A 176 -7.69 -8.66 20.26
C THR A 176 -7.25 -9.98 19.62
N GLU A 177 -6.96 -11.01 20.43
CA GLU A 177 -6.64 -12.36 19.97
C GLU A 177 -7.81 -12.99 19.20
N LEU A 178 -9.03 -12.91 19.74
CA LEU A 178 -10.22 -13.36 19.02
C LEU A 178 -10.44 -12.57 17.72
N GLY A 179 -10.15 -11.26 17.75
CA GLY A 179 -10.25 -10.37 16.60
C GLY A 179 -9.32 -10.76 15.45
N VAL A 180 -8.05 -11.10 15.72
CA VAL A 180 -7.11 -11.50 14.66
C VAL A 180 -7.51 -12.83 13.99
N TRP A 181 -8.04 -13.77 14.76
CA TRP A 181 -8.60 -15.02 14.24
C TRP A 181 -9.90 -14.81 13.48
N TYR A 182 -10.77 -13.95 13.99
CA TYR A 182 -12.00 -13.56 13.32
C TYR A 182 -11.72 -12.97 11.93
N VAL A 183 -10.72 -12.08 11.80
CA VAL A 183 -10.34 -11.51 10.50
C VAL A 183 -9.86 -12.60 9.54
N LEU A 184 -9.10 -13.58 10.00
CA LEU A 184 -8.68 -14.72 9.16
C LEU A 184 -9.88 -15.55 8.69
N VAL A 185 -10.82 -15.85 9.59
CA VAL A 185 -12.06 -16.57 9.20
C VAL A 185 -12.88 -15.76 8.22
N LEU A 186 -12.96 -14.44 8.40
CA LEU A 186 -13.65 -13.54 7.49
C LEU A 186 -13.02 -13.54 6.09
N GLU A 187 -11.70 -13.37 6.00
CA GLU A 187 -10.97 -13.22 4.75
C GLU A 187 -10.67 -14.54 4.02
N LEU A 188 -10.50 -15.66 4.74
CA LEU A 188 -10.19 -16.97 4.14
C LEU A 188 -11.42 -17.88 4.01
N GLY A 189 -12.46 -17.69 4.82
CA GLY A 189 -13.64 -18.54 4.84
C GLY A 189 -14.90 -17.82 4.40
N LEU A 190 -15.31 -16.78 5.13
CA LEU A 190 -16.60 -16.13 4.89
C LEU A 190 -16.62 -15.35 3.57
N ILE A 191 -15.48 -14.88 3.07
CA ILE A 191 -15.42 -14.12 1.81
C ILE A 191 -16.04 -14.86 0.61
N PHE A 192 -16.04 -16.20 0.61
CA PHE A 192 -16.70 -17.01 -0.41
C PHE A 192 -18.21 -16.78 -0.48
N LEU A 193 -18.84 -16.39 0.64
CA LEU A 193 -20.27 -16.11 0.72
C LEU A 193 -20.67 -14.80 0.02
N LEU A 194 -19.71 -13.98 -0.45
CA LEU A 194 -20.01 -12.88 -1.38
C LEU A 194 -20.72 -13.38 -2.65
N PHE A 195 -20.48 -14.64 -3.04
CA PHE A 195 -21.10 -15.27 -4.20
C PHE A 195 -22.24 -16.24 -3.84
N ALA A 196 -22.74 -16.21 -2.60
CA ALA A 196 -23.86 -17.05 -2.18
C ALA A 196 -25.11 -16.73 -3.01
N LYS A 197 -25.91 -17.76 -3.33
CA LYS A 197 -27.22 -17.58 -3.97
C LYS A 197 -28.17 -16.76 -3.10
N ASN A 198 -28.22 -17.10 -1.82
CA ASN A 198 -29.08 -16.42 -0.85
C ASN A 198 -28.47 -15.06 -0.45
N ASN A 199 -29.23 -13.99 -0.68
CA ASN A 199 -28.84 -12.62 -0.35
C ASN A 199 -28.53 -12.43 1.14
N ARG A 200 -29.13 -13.20 2.05
CA ARG A 200 -28.86 -13.10 3.49
C ARG A 200 -27.39 -13.34 3.82
N TRP A 201 -26.76 -14.33 3.19
CA TRP A 201 -25.35 -14.64 3.41
C TRP A 201 -24.42 -13.58 2.81
N PHE A 202 -24.78 -13.01 1.66
CA PHE A 202 -24.07 -11.87 1.10
C PHE A 202 -24.11 -10.68 2.06
N TYR A 203 -25.30 -10.28 2.53
CA TYR A 203 -25.44 -9.13 3.42
C TYR A 203 -24.79 -9.36 4.78
N PHE A 204 -24.82 -10.60 5.30
CA PHE A 204 -24.09 -10.96 6.50
C PHE A 204 -22.60 -10.65 6.35
N VAL A 205 -21.94 -11.20 5.33
CA VAL A 205 -20.50 -10.98 5.11
C VAL A 205 -20.19 -9.53 4.74
N PHE A 206 -21.04 -8.89 3.94
CA PHE A 206 -20.91 -7.46 3.65
C PHE A 206 -20.91 -6.61 4.93
N SER A 207 -21.85 -6.85 5.84
CA SER A 207 -21.90 -6.16 7.14
C SER A 207 -20.66 -6.44 7.98
N GLN A 208 -20.15 -7.67 7.99
CA GLN A 208 -18.89 -8.01 8.68
C GLN A 208 -17.71 -7.22 8.09
N LEU A 209 -17.60 -7.10 6.76
CA LEU A 209 -16.57 -6.29 6.11
C LEU A 209 -16.69 -4.80 6.47
N VAL A 210 -17.91 -4.25 6.51
CA VAL A 210 -18.14 -2.87 6.94
C VAL A 210 -17.71 -2.66 8.38
N ILE A 211 -18.12 -3.55 9.30
CA ILE A 211 -17.73 -3.48 10.72
C ILE A 211 -16.21 -3.58 10.88
N PHE A 212 -15.57 -4.49 10.14
CA PHE A 212 -14.11 -4.63 10.13
C PHE A 212 -13.42 -3.32 9.75
N HIS A 213 -13.88 -2.62 8.70
CA HIS A 213 -13.27 -1.34 8.29
C HIS A 213 -13.61 -0.19 9.22
N LEU A 214 -14.81 -0.14 9.78
CA LEU A 214 -15.14 0.85 10.82
C LEU A 214 -14.25 0.65 12.05
N TYR A 215 -14.02 -0.60 12.46
CA TYR A 215 -13.09 -0.92 13.53
C TYR A 215 -11.66 -0.57 13.15
N SER A 216 -11.19 -0.88 11.94
CA SER A 216 -9.80 -0.62 11.53
C SER A 216 -9.40 0.87 11.54
N TRP A 217 -10.36 1.79 11.65
CA TRP A 217 -10.10 3.23 11.75
C TRP A 217 -9.11 3.63 12.84
N HIS A 218 -9.20 3.06 14.04
CA HIS A 218 -8.22 3.38 15.09
C HIS A 218 -6.83 2.79 14.76
N LEU A 219 -6.77 1.66 14.06
CA LEU A 219 -5.51 0.98 13.72
C LEU A 219 -4.77 1.63 12.55
N THR A 220 -5.50 1.97 11.47
CA THR A 220 -4.94 2.39 10.19
C THR A 220 -5.21 3.86 9.84
N ARG A 221 -5.85 4.61 10.76
CA ARG A 221 -6.30 6.01 10.58
C ARG A 221 -7.41 6.14 9.53
N PHE A 222 -7.74 7.38 9.15
CA PHE A 222 -8.91 7.76 8.35
C PHE A 222 -8.87 7.20 6.92
N PHE A 223 -7.71 7.26 6.26
CA PHE A 223 -7.67 7.07 4.80
C PHE A 223 -8.12 5.67 4.38
N TYR A 224 -7.50 4.62 4.93
CA TYR A 224 -7.78 3.24 4.51
C TYR A 224 -9.25 2.81 4.69
N PRO A 225 -9.87 2.96 5.87
CA PRO A 225 -11.29 2.67 6.04
C PRO A 225 -12.17 3.46 5.07
N SER A 226 -11.87 4.74 4.84
CA SER A 226 -12.66 5.58 3.94
C SER A 226 -12.62 5.06 2.50
N VAL A 227 -11.43 4.70 2.01
CA VAL A 227 -11.25 4.02 0.72
C VAL A 227 -12.07 2.73 0.68
N MET A 228 -11.90 1.86 1.68
CA MET A 228 -12.54 0.55 1.68
C MET A 228 -14.06 0.61 1.79
N LEU A 229 -14.61 1.47 2.65
CA LEU A 229 -16.05 1.65 2.81
C LEU A 229 -16.68 2.21 1.53
N LEU A 230 -16.02 3.17 0.88
CA LEU A 230 -16.46 3.71 -0.40
C LEU A 230 -16.44 2.61 -1.50
N LEU A 231 -15.36 1.84 -1.57
CA LEU A 231 -15.20 0.75 -2.53
C LEU A 231 -16.18 -0.42 -2.28
N LEU A 232 -16.49 -0.75 -1.02
CA LEU A 232 -17.48 -1.77 -0.66
C LEU A 232 -18.87 -1.44 -1.23
N GLY A 233 -19.20 -0.15 -1.41
CA GLY A 233 -20.42 0.27 -2.10
C GLY A 233 -20.57 -0.34 -3.51
N THR A 234 -19.46 -0.66 -4.19
CA THR A 234 -19.50 -1.35 -5.49
C THR A 234 -20.08 -2.77 -5.40
N LEU A 235 -19.90 -3.46 -4.28
CA LEU A 235 -20.49 -4.80 -4.06
C LEU A 235 -22.02 -4.70 -3.94
N LEU A 236 -22.53 -3.69 -3.23
CA LEU A 236 -23.98 -3.45 -3.13
C LEU A 236 -24.59 -3.14 -4.49
N ILE A 237 -23.90 -2.33 -5.30
CA ILE A 237 -24.37 -1.93 -6.64
C ILE A 237 -24.37 -3.12 -7.60
N THR A 238 -23.34 -3.97 -7.55
CA THR A 238 -23.17 -5.09 -8.48
C THR A 238 -24.00 -6.31 -8.11
N ARG A 239 -24.29 -6.53 -6.82
CA ARG A 239 -25.06 -7.67 -6.32
C ARG A 239 -26.39 -7.91 -7.08
N PRO A 240 -27.30 -6.93 -7.26
CA PRO A 240 -28.58 -7.16 -7.93
C PRO A 240 -28.45 -7.31 -9.46
N LEU A 241 -27.29 -7.04 -10.05
CA LEU A 241 -27.10 -7.10 -11.50
C LEU A 241 -26.90 -8.54 -12.03
N VAL A 242 -26.77 -9.51 -11.14
CA VAL A 242 -26.62 -10.93 -11.47
C VAL A 242 -27.70 -11.69 -10.72
N SER A 243 -28.59 -12.35 -11.47
CA SER A 243 -29.67 -13.18 -10.92
C SER A 243 -29.15 -14.45 -10.24
N ASP A 244 -28.21 -15.12 -10.90
CA ASP A 244 -27.77 -16.47 -10.52
C ASP A 244 -26.32 -16.47 -10.02
N TRP A 245 -26.15 -16.09 -8.76
CA TRP A 245 -24.86 -16.16 -8.10
C TRP A 245 -24.46 -17.61 -7.81
N SER A 246 -23.23 -17.96 -8.17
CA SER A 246 -22.62 -19.24 -7.80
C SER A 246 -21.11 -19.06 -7.86
N ILE A 247 -20.40 -19.49 -6.81
CA ILE A 247 -18.93 -19.41 -6.75
C ILE A 247 -18.34 -20.07 -8.01
N LYS A 248 -18.68 -21.34 -8.27
CA LYS A 248 -18.15 -22.10 -9.42
C LYS A 248 -18.42 -21.39 -10.75
N ALA A 249 -19.66 -20.95 -10.99
CA ALA A 249 -20.03 -20.31 -12.25
C ALA A 249 -19.35 -18.94 -12.42
N THR A 250 -19.26 -18.15 -11.35
CA THR A 250 -18.60 -16.85 -11.38
C THR A 250 -17.10 -17.00 -11.63
N PHE A 251 -16.42 -17.92 -10.95
CA PHE A 251 -15.01 -18.22 -11.20
C PHE A 251 -14.76 -18.63 -12.65
N GLN A 252 -15.53 -19.60 -13.15
CA GLN A 252 -15.40 -20.05 -14.54
C GLN A 252 -15.60 -18.91 -15.54
N LYS A 253 -16.63 -18.08 -15.36
CA LYS A 253 -16.93 -16.97 -16.28
C LYS A 253 -15.86 -15.87 -16.23
N VAL A 254 -15.43 -15.46 -15.03
CA VAL A 254 -14.46 -14.37 -14.87
C VAL A 254 -13.08 -14.83 -15.33
N PHE A 255 -12.60 -16.01 -14.90
CA PHE A 255 -11.27 -16.50 -15.25
C PHE A 255 -11.19 -17.13 -16.65
N ALA A 256 -12.31 -17.28 -17.37
CA ALA A 256 -12.26 -17.49 -18.82
C ALA A 256 -11.76 -16.24 -19.57
N LEU A 257 -11.81 -15.05 -18.95
CA LEU A 257 -11.34 -13.80 -19.54
C LEU A 257 -9.83 -13.64 -19.32
N ARG A 258 -9.08 -13.52 -20.43
CA ARG A 258 -7.62 -13.32 -20.38
C ARG A 258 -7.20 -12.13 -19.52
N SER A 259 -7.93 -11.01 -19.58
CA SER A 259 -7.61 -9.82 -18.79
C SER A 259 -7.74 -10.05 -17.29
N ALA A 260 -8.72 -10.86 -16.85
CA ALA A 260 -8.88 -11.22 -15.44
C ALA A 260 -7.74 -12.11 -14.96
N VAL A 261 -7.35 -13.11 -15.75
CA VAL A 261 -6.23 -14.00 -15.45
C VAL A 261 -4.93 -13.20 -15.38
N ILE A 262 -4.62 -12.37 -16.38
CA ILE A 262 -3.40 -11.56 -16.41
C ILE A 262 -3.34 -10.63 -15.19
N LEU A 263 -4.41 -9.89 -14.90
CA LEU A 263 -4.43 -8.97 -13.77
C LEU A 263 -4.26 -9.71 -12.43
N THR A 264 -4.90 -10.87 -12.29
CA THR A 264 -4.78 -11.71 -11.08
C THR A 264 -3.39 -12.29 -10.92
N VAL A 265 -2.77 -12.78 -12.01
CA VAL A 265 -1.41 -13.32 -12.00
C VAL A 265 -0.41 -12.22 -11.65
N ILE A 266 -0.52 -11.03 -12.26
CA ILE A 266 0.32 -9.88 -11.90
C ILE A 266 0.13 -9.53 -10.42
N PHE A 267 -1.12 -9.43 -9.96
CA PHE A 267 -1.43 -9.15 -8.56
C PHE A 267 -0.76 -10.14 -7.62
N LEU A 268 -0.95 -11.45 -7.85
CA LEU A 268 -0.37 -12.51 -7.03
C LEU A 268 1.15 -12.53 -7.09
N ALA A 269 1.74 -12.35 -8.28
CA ALA A 269 3.19 -12.29 -8.45
C ALA A 269 3.81 -11.15 -7.64
N LEU A 270 3.15 -9.99 -7.53
CA LEU A 270 3.58 -8.87 -6.70
C LEU A 270 3.52 -9.17 -5.19
N GLN A 271 2.74 -10.17 -4.76
CA GLN A 271 2.68 -10.58 -3.35
C GLN A 271 3.83 -11.51 -2.94
N LEU A 272 4.49 -12.16 -3.90
CA LEU A 272 5.47 -13.22 -3.63
C LEU A 272 6.86 -12.75 -3.14
N PRO A 273 7.43 -11.60 -3.57
CA PRO A 273 8.81 -11.24 -3.25
C PRO A 273 9.14 -11.28 -1.75
N GLN A 274 8.19 -10.90 -0.89
CA GLN A 274 8.36 -10.92 0.57
C GLN A 274 8.65 -12.32 1.15
N TYR A 275 8.27 -13.40 0.45
CA TYR A 275 8.46 -14.78 0.89
C TYR A 275 9.76 -15.40 0.38
N TYR A 276 10.32 -14.85 -0.70
CA TYR A 276 11.57 -15.31 -1.31
C TYR A 276 12.79 -14.56 -0.79
N LEU A 277 12.59 -13.34 -0.27
CA LEU A 277 13.65 -12.55 0.34
C LEU A 277 13.78 -12.92 1.83
N PRO A 278 15.01 -13.21 2.30
CA PRO A 278 15.24 -13.67 3.66
C PRO A 278 15.10 -12.54 4.68
N GLY A 279 14.72 -12.90 5.90
CA GLY A 279 14.47 -11.97 7.01
C GLY A 279 12.99 -11.64 7.18
N ASP A 280 12.65 -10.96 8.26
CA ASP A 280 11.30 -10.45 8.46
C ASP A 280 11.05 -9.24 7.53
N ALA A 281 10.17 -9.41 6.55
CA ALA A 281 9.77 -8.35 5.63
C ALA A 281 9.22 -7.09 6.33
N ALA A 282 8.64 -7.22 7.53
CA ALA A 282 8.19 -6.08 8.33
C ALA A 282 9.37 -5.22 8.86
N LEU A 283 10.54 -5.84 9.11
CA LEU A 283 11.77 -5.16 9.51
C LEU A 283 12.59 -4.71 8.31
N THR A 284 12.94 -5.64 7.40
CA THR A 284 13.89 -5.40 6.31
C THR A 284 13.32 -4.48 5.24
N GLY A 285 11.99 -4.42 5.12
CA GLY A 285 11.31 -3.70 4.04
C GLY A 285 11.44 -4.35 2.66
N GLU A 286 12.19 -5.44 2.54
CA GLU A 286 12.47 -6.13 1.29
C GLU A 286 11.24 -6.87 0.77
N GLY A 287 10.91 -6.68 -0.51
CA GLY A 287 9.78 -7.34 -1.18
C GLY A 287 8.40 -6.84 -0.76
N ARG A 288 8.22 -6.32 0.46
CA ARG A 288 6.92 -5.82 0.96
C ARG A 288 6.42 -4.56 0.25
N MET A 289 7.28 -3.83 -0.47
CA MET A 289 6.87 -2.66 -1.25
C MET A 289 5.87 -2.99 -2.36
N TYR A 290 5.86 -4.24 -2.82
CA TYR A 290 4.97 -4.74 -3.88
C TYR A 290 3.71 -5.43 -3.34
N ALA A 291 3.79 -5.92 -2.10
CA ALA A 291 2.75 -6.71 -1.48
C ALA A 291 1.73 -5.86 -0.71
N LEU A 292 0.52 -6.38 -0.55
CA LEU A 292 -0.60 -5.80 0.19
C LEU A 292 -0.44 -6.02 1.72
N ILE A 293 0.75 -5.78 2.25
CA ILE A 293 1.02 -5.83 3.69
C ILE A 293 0.51 -4.54 4.35
N MET A 294 -0.64 -4.60 4.99
CA MET A 294 -1.25 -3.40 5.60
C MET A 294 -0.78 -3.16 7.04
N TYR A 295 -0.20 -4.19 7.66
CA TYR A 295 0.30 -4.15 9.03
C TYR A 295 1.78 -4.45 9.01
N ASP A 296 2.58 -3.40 9.15
CA ASP A 296 3.92 -3.56 9.67
C ASP A 296 3.75 -3.68 11.18
N GLY A 297 4.24 -4.76 11.79
CA GLY A 297 4.37 -4.80 13.25
C GLY A 297 5.02 -3.49 13.71
N ARG A 298 4.68 -2.97 14.89
CA ARG A 298 5.26 -1.69 15.34
C ARG A 298 6.75 -1.87 15.62
N VAL A 299 7.53 -1.65 14.57
CA VAL A 299 8.98 -1.52 14.61
C VAL A 299 9.27 -0.10 15.07
N GLN A 300 10.12 0.01 16.08
CA GLN A 300 10.76 1.27 16.41
C GLN A 300 12.15 1.27 15.80
N CYS A 301 12.62 2.43 15.40
CA CYS A 301 13.93 2.62 14.80
C CYS A 301 14.52 3.97 15.19
N GLU A 302 15.84 4.01 15.35
CA GLU A 302 16.60 5.23 15.67
C GLU A 302 17.72 5.43 14.63
N PRO A 303 17.34 5.64 13.35
CA PRO A 303 18.28 5.76 12.25
C PRO A 303 19.18 6.98 12.44
N HIS A 304 20.48 6.81 12.21
CA HIS A 304 21.44 7.88 12.33
C HIS A 304 22.66 7.65 11.42
N VAL A 305 23.37 8.73 11.13
CA VAL A 305 24.68 8.70 10.48
C VAL A 305 25.73 9.15 11.47
N THR A 306 26.79 8.36 11.62
CA THR A 306 27.98 8.77 12.39
C THR A 306 29.01 9.35 11.43
N LEU A 307 29.33 10.63 11.61
CA LEU A 307 30.36 11.35 10.87
C LEU A 307 31.66 11.32 11.66
N TRP A 308 32.70 10.76 11.06
CA TRP A 308 34.04 10.70 11.61
C TRP A 308 34.87 11.83 11.03
N LYS A 309 35.46 12.66 11.89
CA LYS A 309 36.25 13.84 11.50
C LYS A 309 37.75 13.57 11.57
N LYS A 310 38.53 14.41 10.90
CA LYS A 310 40.01 14.35 10.87
C LYS A 310 40.67 14.47 12.25
N ASP A 311 40.03 15.19 13.16
CA ASP A 311 40.46 15.37 14.55
C ASP A 311 40.10 14.18 15.47
N GLN A 312 39.65 13.06 14.88
CA GLN A 312 39.16 11.85 15.57
C GLN A 312 37.86 12.06 16.35
N SER A 313 37.25 13.25 16.30
CA SER A 313 35.91 13.45 16.86
C SER A 313 34.86 12.75 16.00
N LYS A 314 33.74 12.41 16.63
CA LYS A 314 32.56 11.84 15.96
C LYS A 314 31.34 12.68 16.25
N GLU A 315 30.49 12.82 15.23
CA GLU A 315 29.21 13.51 15.32
C GLU A 315 28.11 12.56 14.87
N THR A 316 27.03 12.47 15.64
CA THR A 316 25.89 11.61 15.29
C THR A 316 24.74 12.48 14.81
N VAL A 317 24.34 12.29 13.55
CA VAL A 317 23.25 13.02 12.92
C VAL A 317 22.03 12.12 12.85
N PRO A 318 20.93 12.42 13.56
CA PRO A 318 19.71 11.63 13.49
C PRO A 318 19.06 11.77 12.11
N LEU A 319 18.59 10.65 11.56
CA LEU A 319 17.84 10.59 10.31
C LEU A 319 16.35 10.36 10.58
N THR A 320 15.74 11.09 11.51
CA THR A 320 14.31 10.92 11.86
C THR A 320 13.48 12.13 11.45
N PRO A 321 13.29 12.38 10.15
CA PRO A 321 12.51 13.53 9.73
C PRO A 321 11.03 13.40 10.11
N PRO A 322 10.37 14.51 10.49
CA PRO A 322 8.99 14.50 11.00
C PRO A 322 7.93 14.11 9.97
N TRP A 323 8.27 14.07 8.68
CA TRP A 323 7.38 13.65 7.59
C TRP A 323 7.40 12.14 7.31
N LEU A 324 8.24 11.36 8.00
CA LEU A 324 8.19 9.91 7.88
C LEU A 324 7.02 9.34 8.67
N MET A 325 6.42 8.32 8.08
CA MET A 325 5.17 7.74 8.55
C MET A 325 5.41 6.29 8.90
N THR A 326 4.59 5.75 9.80
CA THR A 326 4.80 4.46 10.47
C THR A 326 5.37 3.34 9.57
N ARG A 327 4.85 3.18 8.35
CA ARG A 327 5.32 2.17 7.39
C ARG A 327 6.73 2.39 6.83
N THR A 328 7.01 3.61 6.38
CA THR A 328 8.32 3.98 5.81
C THR A 328 9.31 4.46 6.87
N ALA A 329 8.85 4.61 8.12
CA ALA A 329 9.64 5.12 9.23
C ALA A 329 10.81 4.22 9.58
N CYS A 330 10.78 2.92 9.30
CA CYS A 330 11.91 2.03 9.56
C CYS A 330 12.44 1.35 8.28
N ASP A 331 12.09 1.89 7.11
CA ASP A 331 12.44 1.29 5.83
C ASP A 331 13.89 1.59 5.44
N PRO A 332 14.78 0.57 5.30
CA PRO A 332 16.18 0.78 4.95
C PRO A 332 16.39 1.53 3.63
N LEU A 333 15.49 1.38 2.64
CA LEU A 333 15.57 2.10 1.37
C LEU A 333 15.52 3.62 1.58
N VAL A 334 14.66 4.07 2.50
CA VAL A 334 14.53 5.50 2.83
C VAL A 334 15.86 6.01 3.40
N TYR A 335 16.44 5.28 4.35
CA TYR A 335 17.66 5.71 5.03
C TYR A 335 18.91 5.63 4.16
N MET A 336 18.95 4.68 3.24
CA MET A 336 19.95 4.65 2.18
C MET A 336 19.94 5.95 1.37
N ARG A 337 18.75 6.38 0.90
CA ARG A 337 18.61 7.63 0.11
C ARG A 337 18.91 8.89 0.91
N LEU A 338 18.50 8.94 2.18
CA LEU A 338 18.82 10.07 3.06
C LEU A 338 20.33 10.16 3.32
N ALA A 339 21.00 9.02 3.51
CA ALA A 339 22.46 8.98 3.68
C ALA A 339 23.20 9.40 2.41
N GLU A 340 22.76 8.98 1.21
CA GLU A 340 23.30 9.44 -0.07
C GLU A 340 23.25 10.97 -0.20
N HIS A 341 22.13 11.59 0.19
CA HIS A 341 21.99 13.05 0.17
C HIS A 341 22.93 13.73 1.18
N LEU A 342 23.05 13.16 2.39
CA LEU A 342 23.99 13.65 3.40
C LEU A 342 25.43 13.56 2.89
N CYS A 343 25.78 12.51 2.15
CA CYS A 343 27.10 12.36 1.55
C CYS A 343 27.44 13.50 0.58
N GLN A 344 26.48 13.98 -0.23
CA GLN A 344 26.68 15.14 -1.11
C GLN A 344 26.98 16.43 -0.34
N TRP A 345 26.38 16.60 0.84
CA TRP A 345 26.70 17.71 1.73
C TRP A 345 28.08 17.53 2.36
N SER A 346 28.37 16.34 2.90
CA SER A 346 29.65 16.03 3.55
C SER A 346 30.85 16.15 2.61
N ALA A 347 30.65 15.91 1.31
CA ALA A 347 31.70 16.07 0.30
C ALA A 347 32.21 17.52 0.19
N LYS A 348 31.42 18.51 0.65
CA LYS A 348 31.82 19.92 0.71
C LYS A 348 32.59 20.27 1.98
N ASP A 349 32.52 19.44 3.01
CA ASP A 349 33.24 19.61 4.27
C ASP A 349 34.45 18.67 4.33
N SER A 350 35.63 19.22 4.06
CA SER A 350 36.87 18.46 4.07
C SER A 350 37.28 17.92 5.44
N SER A 351 36.61 18.31 6.54
CA SER A 351 36.88 17.78 7.87
C SER A 351 36.34 16.36 8.06
N ILE A 352 35.34 15.96 7.26
CA ILE A 352 34.68 14.65 7.34
C ILE A 352 35.50 13.61 6.56
N LEU A 353 35.89 12.52 7.23
CA LEU A 353 36.65 11.41 6.65
C LEU A 353 35.77 10.26 6.19
N GLN A 354 34.72 9.98 6.96
CA GLN A 354 33.87 8.80 6.82
C GLN A 354 32.48 9.09 7.39
N ALA A 355 31.46 8.50 6.76
CA ALA A 355 30.09 8.51 7.24
C ALA A 355 29.60 7.06 7.34
N ASP A 356 29.11 6.67 8.51
CA ASP A 356 28.58 5.33 8.76
C ASP A 356 27.08 5.41 8.98
N LEU A 357 26.31 4.61 8.24
CA LEU A 357 24.86 4.52 8.39
C LEU A 357 24.51 3.39 9.36
N THR A 358 23.79 3.73 10.41
CA THR A 358 23.25 2.78 11.38
C THR A 358 21.73 2.92 11.46
N VAL A 359 21.02 1.82 11.29
CA VAL A 359 19.56 1.75 11.50
C VAL A 359 19.31 0.68 12.55
N PRO A 360 19.34 1.03 13.84
CA PRO A 360 18.91 0.13 14.89
C PRO A 360 17.38 0.00 14.85
N VAL A 361 16.87 -1.21 15.04
CA VAL A 361 15.44 -1.52 15.10
C VAL A 361 15.11 -2.38 16.30
N ARG A 362 13.86 -2.33 16.74
CA ARG A 362 13.29 -3.27 17.70
C ARG A 362 11.79 -3.39 17.50
N TYR A 363 11.21 -4.51 17.89
CA TYR A 363 9.75 -4.56 18.02
C TYR A 363 9.31 -3.79 19.26
N GLN A 364 8.13 -3.18 19.19
CA GLN A 364 7.51 -2.57 20.36
C GLN A 364 7.29 -3.64 21.44
N GLY A 365 7.79 -3.36 22.66
CA GLY A 365 7.75 -4.28 23.79
C GLY A 365 9.04 -5.07 24.02
N GLU A 366 9.93 -5.13 23.02
CA GLU A 366 11.28 -5.68 23.20
C GLU A 366 12.21 -4.58 23.75
N SER A 367 13.09 -4.94 24.69
CA SER A 367 14.04 -3.99 25.31
C SER A 367 15.33 -3.83 24.52
N GLN A 368 15.68 -4.80 23.68
CA GLN A 368 16.94 -4.83 22.95
C GLN A 368 16.80 -4.26 21.55
N TRP A 369 17.71 -3.35 21.20
CA TRP A 369 17.90 -2.85 19.85
C TRP A 369 18.77 -3.82 19.04
N GLN A 370 18.41 -4.05 17.80
CA GLN A 370 19.14 -4.88 16.86
C GLN A 370 19.60 -4.03 15.65
N PRO A 371 20.84 -4.21 15.15
CA PRO A 371 21.36 -3.40 14.05
C PRO A 371 20.82 -3.89 12.70
N LEU A 372 19.73 -3.31 12.19
CA LEU A 372 19.19 -3.66 10.87
C LEU A 372 20.12 -3.26 9.74
N VAL A 373 20.74 -2.08 9.87
CA VAL A 373 21.78 -1.61 8.95
C VAL A 373 22.97 -1.17 9.79
N ALA A 374 24.15 -1.61 9.40
CA ALA A 374 25.44 -1.19 9.96
C ALA A 374 26.45 -1.07 8.82
N ALA A 375 26.30 -0.03 8.00
CA ALA A 375 27.09 0.17 6.80
C ALA A 375 28.18 1.22 7.02
N THR A 376 29.44 0.84 6.79
CA THR A 376 30.59 1.73 6.98
C THR A 376 30.95 2.51 5.72
N ASN A 377 31.26 3.79 5.88
CA ASN A 377 31.77 4.67 4.83
C ASN A 377 30.88 4.73 3.59
N VAL A 378 29.58 4.96 3.80
CA VAL A 378 28.54 4.93 2.74
C VAL A 378 28.78 5.97 1.65
N CYS A 379 29.55 7.03 1.92
CA CYS A 379 29.90 8.03 0.91
C CYS A 379 30.98 7.56 -0.08
N LYS A 380 31.88 6.65 0.34
CA LYS A 380 32.89 6.05 -0.54
C LYS A 380 32.47 4.67 -1.06
N LYS A 381 31.58 4.00 -0.35
CA LYS A 381 31.02 2.68 -0.67
C LYS A 381 29.50 2.81 -0.80
N PRO A 382 28.99 3.36 -1.93
CA PRO A 382 27.56 3.55 -2.11
C PRO A 382 26.83 2.22 -2.02
N LEU A 383 25.72 2.22 -1.30
CA LEU A 383 24.85 1.06 -1.15
C LEU A 383 23.98 0.91 -2.40
N THR A 384 23.73 -0.32 -2.82
CA THR A 384 22.79 -0.61 -3.91
C THR A 384 21.58 -1.34 -3.34
N TYR A 385 20.39 -0.94 -3.79
CA TYR A 385 19.14 -1.60 -3.40
C TYR A 385 18.62 -2.45 -4.55
N SER A 386 18.47 -3.75 -4.32
CA SER A 386 17.80 -4.67 -5.22
C SER A 386 16.36 -4.92 -4.76
N SER A 387 15.41 -4.78 -5.70
CA SER A 387 13.99 -5.07 -5.47
C SER A 387 13.66 -6.55 -5.35
N PHE A 388 14.46 -7.41 -5.98
CA PHE A 388 14.14 -8.83 -6.19
C PHE A 388 15.22 -9.77 -5.67
N PHE A 389 16.33 -9.24 -5.16
CA PHE A 389 17.43 -10.01 -4.60
C PHE A 389 17.78 -9.48 -3.21
N PRO A 390 18.30 -10.33 -2.31
CA PRO A 390 18.65 -9.91 -0.96
C PRO A 390 19.72 -8.83 -0.96
N ASN A 391 19.54 -7.81 -0.14
CA ASN A 391 20.51 -6.73 0.04
C ASN A 391 21.49 -7.10 1.16
N SER A 392 22.78 -7.22 0.83
CA SER A 392 23.81 -7.72 1.75
C SER A 392 24.09 -6.82 2.96
N TRP A 393 23.69 -5.54 2.88
CA TRP A 393 23.87 -4.54 3.92
C TRP A 393 22.65 -4.42 4.86
N ILE A 394 21.60 -5.20 4.62
CA ILE A 394 20.42 -5.31 5.50
C ILE A 394 20.56 -6.62 6.29
N ALA A 395 20.54 -6.51 7.62
CA ALA A 395 20.61 -7.67 8.50
C ALA A 395 19.34 -8.52 8.36
N LYS A 396 19.54 -9.84 8.30
CA LYS A 396 18.46 -10.81 8.15
C LYS A 396 18.07 -11.32 9.52
N PHE A 397 17.16 -10.62 10.18
CA PHE A 397 16.56 -11.13 11.41
C PHE A 397 15.51 -12.18 11.05
N GLN A 398 15.74 -13.42 11.42
CA GLN A 398 14.67 -14.40 11.53
C GLN A 398 14.23 -14.40 12.98
N LYS A 399 12.95 -14.14 13.24
CA LYS A 399 12.38 -14.46 14.54
C LYS A 399 12.27 -15.99 14.55
N ASP A 400 13.32 -16.65 15.02
CA ASP A 400 13.38 -18.11 15.07
C ASP A 400 12.12 -18.64 15.74
N PHE A 401 11.44 -19.54 15.05
CA PHE A 401 10.45 -20.42 15.65
C PHE A 401 11.20 -21.35 16.61
N GLN A 402 11.50 -20.88 17.83
CA GLN A 402 11.43 -21.81 18.95
C GLN A 402 9.95 -22.04 19.22
N ILE A 403 9.35 -22.96 18.46
CA ILE A 403 8.27 -23.78 18.99
C ILE A 403 8.95 -24.52 20.15
N ASN A 404 8.99 -23.89 21.32
CA ASN A 404 9.19 -24.61 22.56
C ASN A 404 7.98 -25.52 22.64
N GLY A 405 8.14 -26.72 22.06
CA GLY A 405 7.26 -27.83 22.29
C GLY A 405 7.12 -27.94 23.80
N SER A 406 5.92 -27.64 24.25
CA SER A 406 5.37 -28.17 25.50
C SER A 406 5.88 -29.59 25.66
N LYS A 407 6.71 -29.81 26.70
CA LYS A 407 6.84 -31.14 27.29
C LYS A 407 5.52 -31.54 27.91
#